data_AF-Q0RLL0-F1
#
_entry.id   AF-Q0RLL0-F1
#
_cell.length_a   1.000
_cell.length_b   1.000
_cell.length_c   1.000
_cell.angle_alpha   90.00
_cell.angle_beta   90.00
_cell.angle_gamma   90.00
#
_symmetry.space_group_name_H-M   'P 1'
#
loop_
_entity.id
_entity.type
_entity.pdbx_description
1 polymer ?
#
loop_
_entity_poly.entity_id
_entity_poly.type
_entity_poly.pdbx_seq_one_letter_code
_entity_poly.pdbx_strand_id
1 'polypeptide(L)'
;MSSIPSSGRGWRNPYEGRPFVTLVHSGDGLFDLTMTSGASLRDLVDVTATLPPVLFVDHWRASLGDSAVVLRFRALPDLGPLLGGF
;
A
#
# COMPACT_ATOMS: atom_id res chain seq x y z
N MET A 1 4.04 2.55 38.99
CA MET A 1 4.13 1.38 38.09
C MET A 1 3.78 1.86 36.70
N SER A 2 4.75 1.94 35.79
CA SER A 2 4.53 2.42 34.42
C SER A 2 4.39 1.18 33.51
N SER A 3 3.18 0.91 33.05
CA SER A 3 2.88 -0.21 32.16
C SER A 3 3.24 0.16 30.73
N ILE A 4 4.32 -0.43 30.22
CA ILE A 4 4.71 -0.39 28.81
C ILE A 4 3.57 -1.05 28.00
N PRO A 5 2.95 -0.38 27.01
CA PRO A 5 1.93 -1.01 26.20
C PRO A 5 2.58 -2.10 25.34
N SER A 6 1.93 -3.27 25.35
CA SER A 6 2.36 -4.46 24.61
C SER A 6 2.52 -4.14 23.13
N SER A 7 3.73 -4.32 22.60
CA SER A 7 4.05 -4.19 21.18
C SER A 7 3.45 -5.37 20.40
N GLY A 8 2.13 -5.28 20.17
CA GLY A 8 1.41 -6.16 19.26
C GLY A 8 2.00 -6.04 17.85
N ARG A 9 2.55 -7.15 17.39
CA ARG A 9 3.16 -7.39 16.07
C ARG A 9 2.11 -7.37 14.96
N GLY A 10 1.41 -6.25 14.80
CA GLY A 10 0.47 -6.00 13.71
C GLY A 10 1.04 -4.91 12.83
N TRP A 11 1.19 -5.17 11.53
CA TRP A 11 1.46 -4.13 10.55
C TRP A 11 0.45 -3.00 10.74
N ARG A 12 0.91 -1.83 11.20
CA ARG A 12 0.10 -0.64 11.39
C ARG A 12 0.21 0.17 10.12
N ASN A 13 -0.89 0.32 9.39
CA ASN A 13 -0.91 1.07 8.14
C ASN A 13 -0.51 2.53 8.39
N PRO A 14 0.64 3.01 7.90
CA PRO A 14 1.10 4.38 8.13
C PRO A 14 0.25 5.44 7.38
N TYR A 15 -0.74 4.99 6.60
CA TYR A 15 -1.65 5.84 5.82
C TYR A 15 -3.11 5.76 6.28
N GLU A 16 -3.38 5.04 7.37
CA GLU A 16 -4.71 5.05 7.99
C GLU A 16 -5.07 6.49 8.40
N GLY A 17 -6.08 7.06 7.75
CA GLY A 17 -6.53 8.44 7.99
C GLY A 17 -5.90 9.54 7.12
N ARG A 18 -5.13 9.22 6.06
CA ARG A 18 -4.69 10.25 5.10
C ARG A 18 -5.82 10.66 4.15
N PRO A 19 -5.94 11.96 3.82
CA PRO A 19 -7.14 12.49 3.16
C PRO A 19 -7.33 12.07 1.71
N PHE A 20 -6.26 11.68 1.00
CA PHE A 20 -6.31 11.47 -0.45
C PHE A 20 -5.90 10.07 -0.91
N VAL A 21 -5.29 9.28 -0.03
CA VAL A 21 -4.81 7.95 -0.37
C VAL A 21 -5.03 7.00 0.80
N THR A 22 -5.64 5.85 0.53
CA THR A 22 -5.80 4.76 1.49
C THR A 22 -5.23 3.48 0.92
N LEU A 23 -4.57 2.70 1.77
CA LEU A 23 -3.92 1.44 1.41
C LEU A 23 -4.58 0.31 2.19
N VAL A 24 -5.00 -0.74 1.50
CA VAL A 24 -5.56 -1.95 2.12
C VAL A 24 -4.75 -3.15 1.66
N HIS A 25 -4.37 -4.02 2.62
CA HIS A 25 -3.78 -5.31 2.29
C HIS A 25 -4.92 -6.34 2.15
N SER A 26 -5.13 -6.83 0.92
CA SER A 26 -6.28 -7.66 0.56
C SER A 26 -6.00 -9.17 0.70
N GLY A 27 -4.84 -9.55 1.26
CA GLY A 27 -4.37 -10.94 1.37
C GLY A 27 -3.54 -11.39 0.16
N ASP A 28 -2.85 -12.52 0.28
CA ASP A 28 -2.04 -13.13 -0.79
C ASP A 28 -0.97 -12.21 -1.41
N GLY A 29 -0.48 -11.24 -0.63
CA GLY A 29 0.48 -10.23 -1.09
C GLY A 29 -0.12 -9.20 -2.04
N LEU A 30 -1.45 -9.06 -2.08
CA LEU A 30 -2.14 -8.04 -2.86
C LEU A 30 -2.40 -6.80 -2.01
N PHE A 31 -2.16 -5.63 -2.60
CA PHE A 31 -2.38 -4.34 -1.99
C PHE A 31 -3.28 -3.52 -2.90
N ASP A 32 -4.37 -3.01 -2.34
CA ASP A 32 -5.29 -2.12 -3.03
C ASP A 32 -5.08 -0.71 -2.49
N LEU A 33 -4.61 0.18 -3.37
CA LEU A 33 -4.36 1.58 -3.11
C LEU A 33 -5.50 2.42 -3.70
N THR A 34 -6.34 3.00 -2.87
CA THR A 34 -7.37 3.93 -3.34
C THR A 34 -6.81 5.34 -3.34
N MET A 35 -6.83 6.00 -4.49
CA MET A 35 -6.50 7.41 -4.65
C MET A 35 -7.78 8.20 -4.96
N THR A 36 -8.04 9.28 -4.22
CA THR A 36 -9.18 10.17 -4.44
C THR A 36 -8.73 11.47 -5.10
N SER A 37 -9.69 12.29 -5.57
CA SER A 37 -9.38 13.62 -6.07
C SER A 37 -8.59 14.43 -5.04
N GLY A 38 -7.52 15.10 -5.51
CA GLY A 38 -6.55 15.82 -4.67
C GLY A 38 -5.27 15.03 -4.38
N ALA A 39 -5.23 13.71 -4.65
CA ALA A 39 -4.00 12.93 -4.55
C ALA A 39 -2.97 13.38 -5.59
N SER A 40 -1.71 13.49 -5.16
CA SER A 40 -0.58 13.81 -6.02
C SER A 40 0.26 12.57 -6.35
N LEU A 41 1.12 12.67 -7.37
CA LEU A 41 2.11 11.64 -7.67
C LEU A 41 3.04 11.38 -6.47
N ARG A 42 3.32 12.42 -5.67
CA ARG A 42 4.11 12.27 -4.46
C ARG A 42 3.42 11.39 -3.43
N ASP A 43 2.11 11.52 -3.25
CA ASP A 43 1.36 10.66 -2.33
C ASP A 43 1.43 9.20 -2.76
N LEU A 44 1.34 8.92 -4.07
CA LEU A 44 1.52 7.58 -4.63
C LEU A 44 2.93 7.04 -4.35
N VAL A 45 3.98 7.83 -4.63
CA VAL A 45 5.37 7.43 -4.40
C VAL A 45 5.62 7.18 -2.92
N ASP A 46 5.18 8.09 -2.05
CA ASP A 46 5.36 7.97 -0.61
C ASP A 46 4.68 6.68 -0.10
N VAL A 47 3.45 6.37 -0.53
CA VAL A 47 2.75 5.14 -0.11
C VAL A 47 3.44 3.89 -0.63
N THR A 48 3.76 3.86 -1.93
CA THR A 48 4.39 2.69 -2.55
C THR A 48 5.80 2.43 -2.00
N ALA A 49 6.51 3.46 -1.53
CA ALA A 49 7.80 3.30 -0.84
C ALA A 49 7.70 2.57 0.52
N THR A 50 6.50 2.46 1.11
CA THR A 50 6.27 1.68 2.34
C THR A 50 5.89 0.22 2.09
N LEU A 51 5.68 -0.15 0.83
CA LEU A 51 5.38 -1.51 0.42
C LEU A 51 6.67 -2.30 0.19
N PRO A 52 6.63 -3.64 0.28
CA PRO A 52 7.67 -4.46 -0.34
C PRO A 52 7.77 -4.16 -1.85
N PRO A 53 8.80 -4.66 -2.56
CA PRO A 53 8.82 -4.60 -4.01
C PRO A 53 7.51 -5.13 -4.59
N VAL A 54 6.81 -4.28 -5.35
CA VAL A 54 5.48 -4.56 -5.87
C VAL A 54 5.42 -4.35 -7.37
N LEU A 55 4.58 -5.13 -8.05
CA LEU A 55 4.18 -4.92 -9.43
C LEU A 55 2.77 -4.34 -9.45
N PHE A 56 2.55 -3.35 -10.31
CA PHE A 56 1.20 -2.94 -10.68
C PHE A 56 0.51 -4.07 -11.45
N VAL A 57 -0.74 -4.37 -11.09
CA VAL A 57 -1.53 -5.46 -11.67
C VAL A 57 -2.68 -4.92 -12.49
N ASP A 58 -3.49 -4.05 -11.90
CA ASP A 58 -4.72 -3.55 -12.51
C ASP A 58 -5.21 -2.26 -11.82
N HIS A 59 -6.21 -1.61 -12.41
CA HIS A 59 -6.91 -0.48 -11.82
C HIS A 59 -8.39 -0.47 -12.16
N TRP A 60 -9.21 0.07 -11.27
CA TRP A 60 -10.63 0.30 -11.50
C TRP A 60 -11.14 1.52 -10.74
N ARG A 61 -12.34 2.00 -11.10
CA ARG A 61 -13.00 3.09 -10.36
C ARG A 61 -13.59 2.54 -9.07
N ALA A 62 -13.39 3.24 -7.95
CA ALA A 62 -13.89 2.79 -6.65
C ALA A 62 -15.44 2.76 -6.60
N SER A 63 -16.10 3.71 -7.27
CA SER A 63 -17.55 3.78 -7.39
C SER A 63 -17.99 4.47 -8.68
N LEU A 64 -19.21 4.17 -9.15
CA LEU A 64 -19.82 4.87 -10.29
C LEU A 64 -20.12 6.33 -9.89
N GLY A 65 -19.58 7.29 -10.65
CA GLY A 65 -19.76 8.72 -10.40
C GLY A 65 -18.72 9.35 -9.47
N ASP A 66 -17.84 8.55 -8.85
CA ASP A 66 -16.69 9.06 -8.10
C ASP A 66 -15.45 9.17 -9.01
N SER A 67 -14.57 10.10 -8.63
CA SER A 67 -13.24 10.32 -9.20
C SER A 67 -12.17 9.41 -8.60
N ALA A 68 -12.51 8.67 -7.54
CA ALA A 68 -11.59 7.76 -6.89
C ALA A 68 -11.23 6.56 -7.77
N VAL A 69 -9.94 6.23 -7.80
CA VAL A 69 -9.37 5.10 -8.54
C VAL A 69 -8.67 4.18 -7.56
N VAL A 70 -8.93 2.89 -7.68
CA VAL A 70 -8.18 1.85 -6.98
C VAL A 70 -7.08 1.34 -7.90
N LEU A 71 -5.84 1.36 -7.42
CA LEU A 71 -4.68 0.77 -8.05
C LEU A 71 -4.33 -0.51 -7.29
N ARG A 72 -4.27 -1.63 -8.00
CA ARG A 72 -3.91 -2.92 -7.41
C ARG A 72 -2.47 -3.25 -7.67
N PHE A 73 -1.79 -3.61 -6.60
CA PHE A 73 -0.40 -4.04 -6.60
C PHE A 73 -0.29 -5.46 -6.06
N ARG A 74 0.72 -6.19 -6.53
CA ARG A 74 1.10 -7.50 -6.01
C ARG A 74 2.54 -7.45 -5.54
N ALA A 75 2.80 -7.90 -4.32
CA ALA A 75 4.14 -8.15 -3.85
C ALA A 75 4.84 -9.10 -4.80
N LEU A 76 6.03 -8.73 -5.22
CA LEU A 76 6.95 -9.69 -5.80
C LEU A 76 7.28 -10.73 -4.72
N PRO A 77 7.34 -12.02 -5.08
CA PRO A 77 7.95 -13.00 -4.19
C PRO A 77 9.35 -12.51 -3.84
N ASP A 78 9.83 -12.83 -2.64
CA ASP A 78 11.14 -12.38 -2.18
C ASP A 78 12.21 -12.91 -3.15
N LEU A 79 12.67 -12.05 -4.07
CA LEU A 79 13.59 -12.42 -5.14
C LEU A 79 15.04 -12.53 -4.66
N GLY A 80 15.28 -12.47 -3.35
CA GLY A 80 16.57 -12.52 -2.66
C GLY A 80 17.81 -12.68 -3.56
N PRO A 81 18.41 -13.87 -3.73
CA PRO A 81 19.71 -14.00 -4.39
C PRO A 81 19.71 -13.86 -5.92
N LEU A 82 18.54 -13.78 -6.58
CA LEU A 82 18.48 -13.81 -8.05
C LEU A 82 19.01 -12.54 -8.73
N LEU A 83 19.12 -11.44 -7.98
CA LEU A 83 19.78 -10.19 -8.43
C LEU A 83 21.13 -9.95 -7.73
N GLY A 84 21.57 -10.91 -6.91
CA GLY A 84 22.84 -10.90 -6.17
C GLY A 84 23.85 -11.89 -6.75
N GLY A 85 24.05 -11.88 -8.06
CA GLY A 85 25.17 -12.50 -8.74
C GLY A 85 25.95 -11.40 -9.47
N PHE A 86 27.15 -11.15 -8.98
CA PHE A 86 28.14 -10.15 -9.42
C PHE A 86 28.20 -9.87 -10.92
#